data_AF-V4P254-F1
#
_entry.id   AF-V4P254-F1
#
_cell.length_a   1.000
_cell.length_b   1.000
_cell.length_c   1.000
_cell.angle_alpha   90.00
_cell.angle_beta   90.00
_cell.angle_gamma   90.00
#
_symmetry.space_group_name_H-M   'P 1'
#
loop_
_entity.id
_entity.type
_entity.pdbx_description
1 polymer ?
#
loop_
_entity_poly.entity_id
_entity_poly.type
_entity_poly.pdbx_seq_one_letter_code
_entity_poly.pdbx_strand_id
1 'polypeptide(L)'
;MLKPILILSALILLSAYAHVPEPPKVVVDAAMKLYFDYDYSDPDNAEAPRAAPDQTRHFLKLKVLRPVYFTGNSAPDWMIDVDAEPTAAWCGTGGCALQIWRQGASGEYNKVFDQQVREWKLKPRSGERDRILWVDLHGTSCGSFGSDPCPFAFEWSPEGYVEASPEFTTRMVVRGGPLPQAVYGSNLVNAPPPLRQKAESAQAACVSAGADLFGSFAVVNRAPDLNGDGIGEWSFDNASSYCTFPNDVDYLNTQAFDSCTVMECSNVLFLSEKRHDGVHWRRMDLGRALYGFKIEAGGFKLVRITPKPGNDSESDEPCGSYLKNCVVEDLPITPYSATN
;
A
#
# COMPACT_ATOMS: atom_id res chain seq x y z
N MET A 1 -48.80 57.54 -32.27
CA MET A 1 -49.12 56.27 -31.57
C MET A 1 -48.09 55.22 -31.97
N LEU A 2 -47.01 55.06 -31.20
CA LEU A 2 -46.06 53.95 -31.36
C LEU A 2 -46.22 53.00 -30.17
N LYS A 3 -46.45 51.71 -30.44
CA LYS A 3 -46.44 50.64 -29.43
C LYS A 3 -45.01 50.08 -29.33
N PRO A 4 -44.46 49.89 -28.12
CA PRO A 4 -43.19 49.19 -27.96
C PRO A 4 -43.43 47.67 -28.01
N ILE A 5 -42.60 46.98 -28.77
CA ILE A 5 -42.51 45.51 -28.78
C ILE A 5 -41.53 45.13 -27.67
N LEU A 6 -42.04 44.51 -26.59
CA LEU A 6 -41.20 43.84 -25.60
C LEU A 6 -40.68 42.54 -26.22
N ILE A 7 -39.35 42.45 -26.41
CA ILE A 7 -38.67 41.19 -26.71
C ILE A 7 -38.33 40.55 -25.36
N LEU A 8 -39.11 39.54 -24.98
CA LEU A 8 -38.85 38.71 -23.80
C LEU A 8 -37.68 37.77 -24.13
N SER A 9 -36.49 38.08 -23.62
CA SER A 9 -35.34 37.18 -23.72
C SER A 9 -35.51 36.05 -22.71
N ALA A 10 -35.86 34.86 -23.18
CA ALA A 10 -35.88 33.65 -22.37
C ALA A 10 -34.44 33.20 -22.09
N LEU A 11 -33.95 33.44 -20.87
CA LEU A 11 -32.75 32.78 -20.37
C LEU A 11 -33.06 31.29 -20.19
N ILE A 12 -32.57 30.46 -21.11
CA ILE A 12 -32.53 29.01 -20.94
C ILE A 12 -31.40 28.71 -19.96
N LEU A 13 -31.76 28.48 -18.68
CA LEU A 13 -30.88 27.88 -17.69
C LEU A 13 -30.66 26.41 -18.08
N LEU A 14 -29.65 26.15 -18.90
CA LEU A 14 -29.09 24.81 -19.07
C LEU A 14 -28.44 24.42 -17.75
N SER A 15 -29.18 23.70 -16.91
CA SER A 15 -28.58 22.95 -15.79
C SER A 15 -27.59 21.97 -16.38
N ALA A 16 -26.30 22.30 -16.28
CA ALA A 16 -25.23 21.35 -16.54
C ALA A 16 -25.36 20.24 -15.50
N TYR A 17 -26.05 19.16 -15.87
CA TYR A 17 -25.93 17.90 -15.15
C TYR A 17 -24.45 17.52 -15.23
N ALA A 18 -23.74 17.66 -14.10
CA ALA A 18 -22.39 17.15 -13.98
C ALA A 18 -22.45 15.65 -14.30
N HIS A 19 -21.98 15.29 -15.49
CA HIS A 19 -21.93 13.92 -15.95
C HIS A 19 -20.98 13.18 -15.00
N VAL A 20 -21.48 12.18 -14.29
CA VAL A 20 -20.63 11.30 -13.50
C VAL A 20 -19.72 10.59 -14.51
N PRO A 21 -18.40 10.73 -14.42
CA PRO A 21 -17.50 10.09 -15.37
C PRO A 21 -17.71 8.57 -15.34
N GLU A 22 -17.63 7.92 -16.49
CA GLU A 22 -17.72 6.46 -16.56
C GLU A 22 -16.42 5.81 -16.04
N PRO A 23 -16.50 4.72 -15.26
CA PRO A 23 -15.32 4.01 -14.80
C PRO A 23 -14.56 3.36 -15.97
N PRO A 24 -13.21 3.44 -15.99
CA PRO A 24 -12.40 2.75 -16.97
C PRO A 24 -12.63 1.25 -16.92
N LYS A 25 -12.65 0.58 -18.08
CA LYS A 25 -12.92 -0.87 -18.16
C LYS A 25 -12.00 -1.69 -17.24
N VAL A 26 -10.71 -1.39 -17.19
CA VAL A 26 -9.75 -2.12 -16.34
C VAL A 26 -10.08 -2.03 -14.84
N VAL A 27 -10.64 -0.90 -14.41
CA VAL A 27 -11.07 -0.70 -13.01
C VAL A 27 -12.36 -1.48 -12.75
N VAL A 28 -13.30 -1.48 -13.71
CA VAL A 28 -14.51 -2.30 -13.62
C VAL A 28 -14.16 -3.78 -13.55
N ASP A 29 -13.27 -4.26 -14.42
CA ASP A 29 -12.82 -5.64 -14.44
C ASP A 29 -12.13 -6.03 -13.12
N ALA A 30 -11.30 -5.14 -12.56
CA ALA A 30 -10.69 -5.34 -11.25
C ALA A 30 -11.72 -5.43 -10.12
N ALA A 31 -12.76 -4.59 -10.13
CA ALA A 31 -13.86 -4.68 -9.18
C ALA A 31 -14.64 -5.99 -9.35
N MET A 32 -14.95 -6.40 -10.58
CA MET A 32 -15.60 -7.70 -10.81
C MET A 32 -14.76 -8.84 -10.26
N LYS A 33 -13.45 -8.81 -10.47
CA LYS A 33 -12.53 -9.83 -9.94
C LYS A 33 -12.58 -9.91 -8.42
N LEU A 34 -12.61 -8.78 -7.70
CA LEU A 34 -12.68 -8.80 -6.23
C LEU A 34 -13.92 -9.52 -5.67
N TYR A 35 -15.02 -9.55 -6.42
CA TYR A 35 -16.29 -10.13 -5.97
C TYR A 35 -16.63 -11.48 -6.59
N PHE A 36 -16.09 -11.77 -7.78
CA PHE A 36 -16.55 -12.87 -8.64
C PHE A 36 -15.41 -13.68 -9.27
N ASP A 37 -14.20 -13.65 -8.69
CA ASP A 37 -13.05 -14.48 -9.12
C ASP A 37 -13.18 -15.92 -8.61
N TYR A 38 -14.24 -16.60 -9.04
CA TYR A 38 -14.49 -18.01 -8.76
C TYR A 38 -14.21 -18.85 -10.00
N ASP A 39 -13.60 -20.02 -9.79
CA ASP A 39 -13.59 -21.06 -10.80
C ASP A 39 -14.97 -21.73 -10.84
N TYR A 40 -15.86 -21.21 -11.67
CA TYR A 40 -17.21 -21.76 -11.84
C TYR A 40 -17.23 -23.13 -12.55
N SER A 41 -16.09 -23.64 -13.01
CA SER A 41 -15.98 -25.03 -13.47
C SER A 41 -15.79 -26.02 -12.31
N ASP A 42 -15.36 -25.52 -11.14
CA ASP A 42 -15.32 -26.28 -9.89
C ASP A 42 -16.75 -26.48 -9.34
N PRO A 43 -17.21 -27.72 -9.15
CA PRO A 43 -18.50 -28.01 -8.54
C PRO A 43 -18.71 -27.38 -7.16
N ASP A 44 -17.64 -27.18 -6.38
CA ASP A 44 -17.72 -26.56 -5.05
C ASP A 44 -18.09 -25.07 -5.13
N ASN A 45 -17.89 -24.44 -6.30
CA ASN A 45 -18.27 -23.05 -6.58
C ASN A 45 -19.61 -22.94 -7.32
N ALA A 46 -20.40 -24.01 -7.43
CA ALA A 46 -21.67 -23.99 -8.16
C ALA A 46 -22.65 -22.92 -7.64
N GLU A 47 -22.63 -22.66 -6.32
CA GLU A 47 -23.47 -21.68 -5.64
C GLU A 47 -22.81 -20.30 -5.48
N ALA A 48 -21.57 -20.13 -5.94
CA ALA A 48 -20.87 -18.86 -5.84
C ALA A 48 -21.64 -17.75 -6.59
N PRO A 49 -21.72 -16.54 -6.02
CA PRO A 49 -22.48 -15.46 -6.63
C PRO A 49 -21.90 -15.09 -8.00
N ARG A 50 -22.76 -14.62 -8.90
CA ARG A 50 -22.39 -14.20 -10.25
C ARG A 50 -22.74 -12.74 -10.44
N ALA A 51 -21.92 -12.02 -11.20
CA ALA A 51 -22.20 -10.63 -11.55
C ALA A 51 -23.54 -10.50 -12.28
N ALA A 52 -24.38 -9.58 -11.82
CA ALA A 52 -25.59 -9.20 -12.56
C ALA A 52 -25.22 -8.49 -13.89
N PRO A 53 -26.09 -8.50 -14.92
CA PRO A 53 -25.82 -7.78 -16.17
C PRO A 53 -25.55 -6.28 -15.99
N ASP A 54 -26.11 -5.65 -14.95
CA ASP A 54 -25.94 -4.24 -14.62
C ASP A 54 -25.04 -4.00 -13.39
N GLN A 55 -24.20 -4.98 -13.03
CA GLN A 55 -23.38 -4.96 -11.82
C GLN A 55 -22.52 -3.70 -11.70
N THR A 56 -21.96 -3.18 -12.78
CA THR A 56 -21.18 -1.92 -12.76
C THR A 56 -22.03 -0.73 -12.28
N ARG A 57 -23.29 -0.65 -12.71
CA ARG A 57 -24.22 0.40 -12.26
C ARG A 57 -24.57 0.23 -10.80
N HIS A 58 -24.71 -1.02 -10.34
CA HIS A 58 -24.90 -1.33 -8.93
C HIS A 58 -23.70 -0.85 -8.08
N PHE A 59 -22.47 -1.17 -8.49
CA PHE A 59 -21.26 -0.71 -7.82
C PHE A 59 -21.14 0.82 -7.79
N LEU A 60 -21.48 1.53 -8.87
CA LEU A 60 -21.52 2.99 -8.87
C LEU A 60 -22.57 3.55 -7.89
N LYS A 61 -23.75 2.93 -7.82
CA LYS A 61 -24.83 3.35 -6.91
C LYS A 61 -24.44 3.19 -5.43
N LEU A 62 -23.79 2.08 -5.09
CA LEU A 62 -23.29 1.83 -3.73
C LEU A 62 -22.00 2.59 -3.42
N LYS A 63 -21.36 3.18 -4.44
CA LYS A 63 -20.02 3.78 -4.37
C LYS A 63 -18.91 2.76 -4.08
N VAL A 64 -19.12 1.49 -4.41
CA VAL A 64 -18.01 0.53 -4.55
C VAL A 64 -17.05 1.04 -5.60
N LEU A 65 -17.56 1.59 -6.71
CA LEU A 65 -16.78 2.35 -7.68
C LEU A 65 -17.06 3.84 -7.52
N ARG A 66 -16.02 4.66 -7.33
CA ARG A 66 -16.17 6.13 -7.25
C ARG A 66 -14.95 6.88 -7.80
N PRO A 67 -15.14 8.05 -8.44
CA PRO A 67 -14.03 8.94 -8.77
C PRO A 67 -13.48 9.61 -7.50
N VAL A 68 -12.17 9.75 -7.41
CA VAL A 68 -11.43 10.47 -6.36
C VAL A 68 -10.31 11.31 -6.99
N TYR A 69 -9.69 12.22 -6.23
CA TYR A 69 -8.65 13.14 -6.73
C TYR A 69 -7.36 13.06 -5.91
N PHE A 70 -6.96 11.82 -5.60
CA PHE A 70 -5.83 11.51 -4.73
C PHE A 70 -4.49 11.96 -5.32
N THR A 71 -4.29 11.74 -6.61
CA THR A 71 -3.05 12.08 -7.33
C THR A 71 -3.03 13.51 -7.87
N GLY A 72 -4.18 14.21 -7.82
CA GLY A 72 -4.31 15.58 -8.31
C GLY A 72 -4.26 15.75 -9.82
N ASN A 73 -4.37 14.67 -10.58
CA ASN A 73 -4.53 14.69 -12.04
C ASN A 73 -5.81 15.45 -12.47
N SER A 74 -5.84 15.91 -13.72
CA SER A 74 -7.03 16.54 -14.32
C SER A 74 -8.17 15.53 -14.55
N ALA A 75 -7.82 14.29 -14.89
CA ALA A 75 -8.76 13.18 -14.89
C ALA A 75 -8.87 12.61 -13.46
N PRO A 76 -10.05 12.16 -13.02
CA PRO A 76 -10.20 11.56 -11.72
C PRO A 76 -9.43 10.23 -11.66
N ASP A 77 -8.87 9.97 -10.49
CA ASP A 77 -8.52 8.62 -10.08
C ASP A 77 -9.81 7.84 -9.80
N TRP A 78 -9.71 6.52 -9.77
CA TRP A 78 -10.83 5.66 -9.45
C TRP A 78 -10.53 4.83 -8.22
N MET A 79 -11.48 4.83 -7.29
CA MET A 79 -11.42 4.03 -6.09
C MET A 79 -12.36 2.84 -6.19
N ILE A 80 -11.86 1.67 -5.77
CA ILE A 80 -12.68 0.49 -5.46
C ILE A 80 -12.73 0.37 -3.93
N ASP A 81 -13.91 0.56 -3.35
CA ASP A 81 -14.18 0.53 -1.91
C ASP A 81 -15.16 -0.60 -1.58
N VAL A 82 -14.63 -1.76 -1.21
CA VAL A 82 -15.46 -2.94 -0.92
C VAL A 82 -16.34 -2.75 0.32
N ASP A 83 -15.90 -1.93 1.29
CA ASP A 83 -16.66 -1.60 2.50
C ASP A 83 -17.96 -0.82 2.21
N ALA A 84 -18.05 -0.21 1.02
CA ALA A 84 -19.27 0.48 0.60
C ALA A 84 -20.46 -0.46 0.37
N GLU A 85 -20.22 -1.77 0.26
CA GLU A 85 -21.28 -2.76 0.14
C GLU A 85 -21.89 -3.12 1.51
N PRO A 86 -23.21 -2.97 1.72
CA PRO A 86 -23.84 -3.11 3.03
C PRO A 86 -23.74 -4.50 3.70
N THR A 87 -23.36 -5.54 2.96
CA THR A 87 -23.37 -6.92 3.46
C THR A 87 -22.13 -7.26 4.28
N ALA A 88 -21.03 -6.49 4.14
CA ALA A 88 -19.70 -6.80 4.68
C ALA A 88 -19.21 -8.25 4.39
N ALA A 89 -19.89 -8.99 3.52
CA ALA A 89 -19.64 -10.41 3.26
C ALA A 89 -18.29 -10.66 2.58
N TRP A 90 -17.69 -9.58 2.07
CA TRP A 90 -16.45 -9.56 1.29
C TRP A 90 -15.25 -9.07 2.11
N CYS A 91 -15.44 -8.87 3.41
CA CYS A 91 -14.45 -8.32 4.31
C CYS A 91 -14.01 -9.38 5.32
N GLY A 92 -12.71 -9.46 5.56
CA GLY A 92 -12.13 -10.33 6.59
C GLY A 92 -11.91 -9.60 7.91
N THR A 93 -11.23 -10.24 8.86
CA THR A 93 -10.80 -9.59 10.12
C THR A 93 -9.83 -8.42 9.88
N GLY A 94 -9.12 -8.45 8.75
CA GLY A 94 -8.28 -7.36 8.26
C GLY A 94 -9.02 -6.17 7.66
N GLY A 95 -10.35 -6.24 7.56
CA GLY A 95 -11.19 -5.25 6.90
C GLY A 95 -11.50 -5.63 5.45
N CYS A 96 -11.79 -4.61 4.65
CA CYS A 96 -12.24 -4.72 3.27
C CYS A 96 -11.15 -4.23 2.31
N ALA A 97 -11.18 -4.72 1.07
CA ALA A 97 -10.21 -4.30 0.07
C ALA A 97 -10.49 -2.85 -0.35
N LEU A 98 -9.43 -2.05 -0.38
CA LEU A 98 -9.44 -0.68 -0.88
C LEU A 98 -8.38 -0.54 -1.96
N GLN A 99 -8.80 -0.13 -3.15
CA GLN A 99 -7.90 0.15 -4.27
C GLN A 99 -8.05 1.57 -4.78
N ILE A 100 -6.94 2.16 -5.23
CA ILE A 100 -6.93 3.41 -6.01
C ILE A 100 -6.20 3.15 -7.32
N TRP A 101 -6.82 3.59 -8.41
CA TRP A 101 -6.36 3.45 -9.78
C TRP A 101 -6.17 4.83 -10.41
N ARG A 102 -4.97 5.09 -10.90
CA ARG A 102 -4.58 6.38 -11.51
C ARG A 102 -4.46 6.24 -13.01
N GLN A 103 -4.90 7.24 -13.75
CA GLN A 103 -4.56 7.36 -15.17
C GLN A 103 -3.07 7.72 -15.36
N GLY A 104 -2.35 6.86 -16.08
CA GLY A 104 -0.99 7.11 -16.55
C GLY A 104 -0.95 8.04 -17.76
N ALA A 105 0.26 8.38 -18.20
CA ALA A 105 0.45 9.37 -19.26
C ALA A 105 -0.10 8.94 -20.63
N SER A 106 -0.13 7.63 -20.93
CA SER A 106 -0.74 7.09 -22.15
C SER A 106 -2.24 6.84 -22.04
N GLY A 107 -2.87 7.24 -20.92
CA GLY A 107 -4.31 7.14 -20.70
C GLY A 107 -4.79 5.81 -20.09
N GLU A 108 -3.90 4.84 -19.94
CA GLU A 108 -4.12 3.59 -19.22
C GLU A 108 -4.29 3.84 -17.72
N TYR A 109 -5.07 2.98 -17.04
CA TYR A 109 -5.24 3.07 -15.60
C TYR A 109 -4.40 2.01 -14.89
N ASN A 110 -3.57 2.46 -13.94
CA ASN A 110 -2.69 1.62 -13.15
C ASN A 110 -3.11 1.66 -11.67
N LYS A 111 -3.10 0.49 -11.01
CA LYS A 111 -3.35 0.40 -9.57
C LYS A 111 -2.18 0.99 -8.81
N VAL A 112 -2.44 2.01 -7.98
CA VAL A 112 -1.44 2.73 -7.19
C VAL A 112 -1.57 2.50 -5.69
N PHE A 113 -2.73 2.07 -5.24
CA PHE A 113 -2.97 1.64 -3.85
C PHE A 113 -3.81 0.36 -3.88
N ASP A 114 -3.46 -0.60 -3.03
CA ASP A 114 -4.14 -1.88 -2.88
C ASP A 114 -3.87 -2.45 -1.50
N GLN A 115 -4.80 -2.26 -0.57
CA GLN A 115 -4.66 -2.72 0.80
C GLN A 115 -5.97 -3.25 1.35
N GLN A 116 -5.88 -4.18 2.30
CA GLN A 116 -6.99 -4.53 3.18
C GLN A 116 -7.04 -3.51 4.32
N VAL A 117 -8.14 -2.76 4.41
CA VAL A 117 -8.30 -1.66 5.37
C VAL A 117 -9.56 -1.87 6.21
N ARG A 118 -9.48 -1.61 7.51
CA ARG A 118 -10.60 -1.65 8.44
C ARG A 118 -11.40 -0.35 8.45
N GLU A 119 -10.72 0.77 8.21
CA GLU A 119 -11.34 2.07 8.02
C GLU A 119 -10.51 2.88 7.02
N TRP A 120 -11.14 3.84 6.34
CA TRP A 120 -10.41 4.82 5.53
C TRP A 120 -11.12 6.18 5.47
N LYS A 121 -10.33 7.23 5.23
CA LYS A 121 -10.80 8.61 5.07
C LYS A 121 -9.94 9.34 4.04
N LEU A 122 -10.57 10.03 3.11
CA LEU A 122 -9.89 11.01 2.25
C LEU A 122 -10.02 12.39 2.88
N LYS A 123 -8.92 13.14 2.96
CA LYS A 123 -8.91 14.54 3.39
C LYS A 123 -8.33 15.46 2.32
N PRO A 124 -8.84 16.69 2.24
CA PRO A 124 -8.21 17.72 1.43
C PRO A 124 -6.86 18.16 2.02
N ARG A 125 -5.97 18.65 1.16
CA ARG A 125 -4.77 19.41 1.55
C ARG A 125 -4.97 20.85 1.06
N SER A 126 -4.91 21.83 1.96
CA SER A 126 -5.10 23.28 1.72
C SER A 126 -5.57 23.69 0.30
N GLY A 127 -6.88 23.74 0.06
CA GLY A 127 -7.46 24.17 -1.22
C GLY A 127 -7.64 23.07 -2.28
N GLU A 128 -7.11 21.86 -2.04
CA GLU A 128 -7.14 20.73 -2.95
C GLU A 128 -7.98 19.57 -2.38
N ARG A 129 -8.77 18.91 -3.22
CA ARG A 129 -9.66 17.80 -2.82
C ARG A 129 -8.87 16.49 -2.69
N ASP A 130 -9.23 15.68 -1.69
CA ASP A 130 -8.89 14.27 -1.54
C ASP A 130 -7.39 13.90 -1.60
N ARG A 131 -6.49 14.77 -1.18
CA ARG A 131 -5.04 14.61 -1.32
C ARG A 131 -4.37 13.68 -0.32
N ILE A 132 -5.03 13.40 0.80
CA ILE A 132 -4.44 12.57 1.85
C ILE A 132 -5.39 11.43 2.17
N LEU A 133 -4.92 10.21 1.97
CA LEU A 133 -5.62 8.98 2.31
C LEU A 133 -5.16 8.51 3.69
N TRP A 134 -6.04 8.61 4.68
CA TRP A 134 -5.86 7.93 5.95
C TRP A 134 -6.53 6.57 5.90
N VAL A 135 -5.87 5.55 6.44
CA VAL A 135 -6.40 4.19 6.57
C VAL A 135 -6.09 3.65 7.96
N ASP A 136 -6.91 2.72 8.42
CA ASP A 136 -6.60 1.84 9.54
C ASP A 136 -6.42 0.41 9.00
N LEU A 137 -5.23 -0.15 9.13
CA LEU A 137 -4.90 -1.49 8.62
C LEU A 137 -5.12 -2.56 9.68
N HIS A 138 -4.97 -3.84 9.31
CA HIS A 138 -4.89 -4.93 10.27
C HIS A 138 -3.64 -4.80 11.16
N GLY A 139 -3.73 -5.17 12.43
CA GLY A 139 -2.67 -4.93 13.44
C GLY A 139 -1.31 -5.53 13.05
N THR A 140 -1.32 -6.64 12.32
CA THR A 140 -0.10 -7.30 11.81
C THR A 140 0.71 -6.42 10.86
N SER A 141 0.08 -5.46 10.19
CA SER A 141 0.78 -4.51 9.29
C SER A 141 1.67 -3.52 10.05
N CYS A 142 1.53 -3.43 11.37
CA CYS A 142 2.30 -2.53 12.25
C CYS A 142 3.17 -3.29 13.26
N GLY A 143 3.32 -4.61 13.11
CA GLY A 143 3.97 -5.47 14.10
C GLY A 143 3.14 -5.70 15.37
N SER A 144 1.82 -5.51 15.31
CA SER A 144 0.84 -5.87 16.34
C SER A 144 0.03 -7.11 15.86
N PHE A 145 -1.14 -7.37 16.44
CA PHE A 145 -1.95 -8.55 16.08
C PHE A 145 -3.44 -8.23 15.96
N GLY A 146 -4.18 -9.12 15.29
CA GLY A 146 -5.63 -9.07 15.15
C GLY A 146 -6.18 -7.68 14.80
N SER A 147 -7.21 -7.26 15.54
CA SER A 147 -7.91 -5.98 15.35
C SER A 147 -7.22 -4.79 16.02
N ASP A 148 -5.93 -4.86 16.35
CA ASP A 148 -5.22 -3.70 16.89
C ASP A 148 -5.15 -2.56 15.87
N PRO A 149 -5.43 -1.30 16.27
CA PRO A 149 -5.33 -0.11 15.43
C PRO A 149 -3.93 0.06 14.84
N CYS A 150 -3.89 0.12 13.51
CA CYS A 150 -2.72 0.34 12.70
C CYS A 150 -2.96 1.50 11.70
N PRO A 151 -3.25 2.73 12.19
CA PRO A 151 -3.47 3.85 11.30
C PRO A 151 -2.20 4.35 10.63
N PHE A 152 -2.35 4.65 9.34
CA PHE A 152 -1.39 5.31 8.47
C PHE A 152 -2.07 6.41 7.66
N ALA A 153 -1.29 7.36 7.19
CA ALA A 153 -1.69 8.28 6.15
C ALA A 153 -0.76 8.14 4.94
N PHE A 154 -1.31 8.38 3.77
CA PHE A 154 -0.64 8.33 2.49
C PHE A 154 -0.98 9.55 1.66
N GLU A 155 -0.04 9.97 0.84
CA GLU A 155 -0.23 11.02 -0.14
C GLU A 155 0.44 10.64 -1.47
N TRP A 156 0.16 11.43 -2.50
CA TRP A 156 0.79 11.24 -3.80
C TRP A 156 2.09 12.03 -3.87
N SER A 157 3.20 11.31 -4.06
CA SER A 157 4.52 11.89 -4.22
C SER A 157 4.64 12.67 -5.54
N PRO A 158 5.39 13.79 -5.58
CA PRO A 158 5.74 14.47 -6.84
C PRO A 158 6.40 13.55 -7.87
N GLU A 159 7.11 12.52 -7.40
CA GLU A 159 7.80 11.51 -8.21
C GLU A 159 6.87 10.40 -8.74
N GLY A 160 5.57 10.49 -8.47
CA GLY A 160 4.56 9.66 -9.12
C GLY A 160 4.31 8.30 -8.46
N TYR A 161 4.40 8.21 -7.14
CA TYR A 161 4.06 7.03 -6.36
C TYR A 161 3.34 7.40 -5.07
N VAL A 162 2.73 6.41 -4.41
CA VAL A 162 2.10 6.61 -3.09
C VAL A 162 3.16 6.60 -2.00
N GLU A 163 3.23 7.67 -1.23
CA GLU A 163 4.17 7.80 -0.13
C GLU A 163 3.44 7.92 1.19
N ALA A 164 4.09 7.47 2.27
CA ALA A 164 3.52 7.64 3.60
C ALA A 164 3.63 9.09 4.04
N SER A 165 2.55 9.59 4.62
CA SER A 165 2.44 10.95 5.09
C SER A 165 2.43 10.98 6.62
N PRO A 166 3.16 11.90 7.27
CA PRO A 166 3.02 12.12 8.70
C PRO A 166 1.73 12.89 9.02
N GLU A 167 1.06 13.45 8.00
CA GLU A 167 -0.23 14.10 8.13
C GLU A 167 -1.22 13.18 8.86
N PHE A 168 -2.10 13.72 9.71
CA PHE A 168 -2.95 13.00 10.67
C PHE A 168 -2.26 12.49 11.94
N THR A 169 -0.93 12.47 12.01
CA THR A 169 -0.23 12.06 13.22
C THR A 169 -0.27 13.17 14.28
N THR A 170 -1.32 13.15 15.10
CA THR A 170 -1.52 14.13 16.20
C THR A 170 -0.71 13.79 17.46
N ARG A 171 -0.24 12.55 17.57
CA ARG A 171 0.59 12.05 18.66
C ARG A 171 1.65 11.13 18.06
N MET A 172 2.84 11.15 18.64
CA MET A 172 3.90 10.23 18.23
C MET A 172 3.42 8.78 18.34
N VAL A 173 3.68 8.00 17.31
CA VAL A 173 3.37 6.57 17.27
C VAL A 173 4.55 5.80 16.69
N VAL A 174 4.76 4.58 17.17
CA VAL A 174 5.78 3.67 16.65
C VAL A 174 5.10 2.51 15.93
N ARG A 175 5.51 2.26 14.69
CA ARG A 175 5.03 1.14 13.85
C ARG A 175 6.17 0.22 13.55
N GLY A 176 6.05 -1.06 13.88
CA GLY A 176 7.03 -2.08 13.53
C GLY A 176 6.83 -2.58 12.09
N GLY A 177 7.92 -3.01 11.47
CA GLY A 177 7.94 -3.54 10.12
C GLY A 177 8.06 -2.48 9.03
N PRO A 178 8.01 -2.91 7.75
CA PRO A 178 8.05 -2.01 6.61
C PRO A 178 6.74 -1.22 6.56
N LEU A 179 6.78 -0.04 5.94
CA LEU A 179 5.53 0.64 5.60
C LEU A 179 4.77 -0.17 4.54
N PRO A 180 3.43 -0.24 4.60
CA PRO A 180 2.63 -1.10 3.75
C PRO A 180 2.44 -0.47 2.35
N GLN A 181 3.54 -0.31 1.63
CA GLN A 181 3.62 0.13 0.24
C GLN A 181 4.45 -0.88 -0.54
N ALA A 182 3.88 -2.07 -0.61
CA ALA A 182 4.42 -3.22 -1.30
C ALA A 182 4.65 -2.94 -2.79
N VAL A 183 5.80 -3.36 -3.31
CA VAL A 183 6.14 -3.25 -4.72
C VAL A 183 6.34 -4.65 -5.32
N TYR A 184 5.56 -4.95 -6.36
CA TYR A 184 5.58 -6.25 -7.04
C TYR A 184 5.70 -6.10 -8.55
N GLY A 185 6.15 -7.18 -9.21
CA GLY A 185 6.07 -7.35 -10.66
C GLY A 185 6.75 -6.22 -11.44
N SER A 186 6.04 -5.67 -12.43
CA SER A 186 6.56 -4.61 -13.31
C SER A 186 6.96 -3.34 -12.59
N ASN A 187 6.41 -3.07 -11.40
CA ASN A 187 6.75 -1.87 -10.63
C ASN A 187 8.14 -1.95 -9.98
N LEU A 188 8.71 -3.16 -9.86
CA LEU A 188 10.06 -3.37 -9.35
C LEU A 188 11.12 -2.72 -10.26
N VAL A 189 10.80 -2.47 -11.54
CA VAL A 189 11.72 -1.76 -12.46
C VAL A 189 12.10 -0.36 -11.94
N ASN A 190 11.24 0.27 -11.13
CA ASN A 190 11.50 1.59 -10.55
C ASN A 190 12.32 1.54 -9.25
N ALA A 191 12.58 0.34 -8.71
CA ALA A 191 13.42 0.18 -7.54
C ALA A 191 14.90 0.45 -7.87
N PRO A 192 15.71 0.87 -6.87
CA PRO A 192 17.15 1.05 -7.03
C PRO A 192 17.81 -0.21 -7.61
N PRO A 193 18.77 -0.09 -8.55
CA PRO A 193 19.44 -1.27 -9.12
C PRO A 193 20.01 -2.25 -8.07
N PRO A 194 20.65 -1.78 -6.97
CA PRO A 194 21.11 -2.67 -5.90
C PRO A 194 19.98 -3.42 -5.18
N LEU A 195 18.80 -2.82 -5.06
CA LEU A 195 17.63 -3.46 -4.46
C LEU A 195 17.04 -4.53 -5.39
N ARG A 196 16.93 -4.23 -6.69
CA ARG A 196 16.48 -5.22 -7.70
C ARG A 196 17.38 -6.44 -7.69
N GLN A 197 18.70 -6.24 -7.67
CA GLN A 197 19.67 -7.33 -7.60
C GLN A 197 19.49 -8.18 -6.34
N LYS A 198 19.24 -7.57 -5.17
CA LYS A 198 19.00 -8.32 -3.93
C LYS A 198 17.69 -9.11 -3.97
N ALA A 199 16.62 -8.54 -4.52
CA ALA A 199 15.35 -9.24 -4.72
C ALA A 199 15.47 -10.42 -5.70
N GLU A 200 16.15 -10.21 -6.84
CA GLU A 200 16.43 -11.26 -7.83
C GLU A 200 17.29 -12.39 -7.24
N SER A 201 18.28 -12.05 -6.40
CA SER A 201 19.13 -13.04 -5.74
C SER A 201 18.34 -13.90 -4.75
N ALA A 202 17.43 -13.30 -3.97
CA ALA A 202 16.57 -14.03 -3.04
C ALA A 202 15.59 -14.95 -3.80
N GLN A 203 14.97 -14.47 -4.88
CA GLN A 203 14.13 -15.31 -5.75
C GLN A 203 14.94 -16.45 -6.36
N ALA A 204 16.13 -16.17 -6.90
CA ALA A 204 16.99 -17.18 -7.51
C ALA A 204 17.41 -18.28 -6.51
N ALA A 205 17.64 -17.92 -5.25
CA ALA A 205 17.92 -18.88 -4.19
C ALA A 205 16.74 -19.86 -3.99
N CYS A 206 15.50 -19.37 -3.93
CA CYS A 206 14.33 -20.25 -3.85
C CYS A 206 14.14 -21.10 -5.11
N VAL A 207 14.28 -20.50 -6.30
CA VAL A 207 14.12 -21.21 -7.59
C VAL A 207 15.17 -22.31 -7.74
N SER A 208 16.40 -22.10 -7.24
CA SER A 208 17.44 -23.12 -7.25
C SER A 208 17.10 -24.36 -6.42
N ALA A 209 16.19 -24.21 -5.44
CA ALA A 209 15.66 -25.28 -4.62
C ALA A 209 14.32 -25.84 -5.16
N GLY A 210 13.84 -25.39 -6.34
CA GLY A 210 12.55 -25.80 -6.91
C GLY A 210 11.34 -25.11 -6.26
N ALA A 211 11.56 -23.99 -5.57
CA ALA A 211 10.55 -23.24 -4.84
C ALA A 211 10.43 -21.78 -5.33
N ASP A 212 9.42 -21.07 -4.86
CA ASP A 212 9.21 -19.64 -5.08
C ASP A 212 9.45 -18.85 -3.79
N LEU A 213 9.91 -17.61 -3.92
CA LEU A 213 10.03 -16.72 -2.76
C LEU A 213 8.63 -16.35 -2.25
N PHE A 214 8.37 -16.72 -1.01
CA PHE A 214 7.20 -16.28 -0.28
C PHE A 214 7.60 -15.32 0.84
N GLY A 215 6.83 -14.25 0.99
CA GLY A 215 6.85 -13.42 2.17
C GLY A 215 5.43 -13.30 2.71
N SER A 216 5.27 -13.41 4.02
CA SER A 216 4.00 -13.03 4.68
C SER A 216 3.64 -11.57 4.43
N PHE A 217 4.64 -10.76 4.06
CA PHE A 217 4.53 -9.39 3.58
C PHE A 217 5.35 -9.23 2.29
N ALA A 218 5.14 -8.12 1.60
CA ALA A 218 5.97 -7.76 0.45
C ALA A 218 7.44 -7.64 0.87
N VAL A 219 8.30 -8.31 0.12
CA VAL A 219 9.74 -8.30 0.40
C VAL A 219 10.38 -6.98 -0.03
N VAL A 220 9.79 -6.28 -1.01
CA VAL A 220 10.25 -4.96 -1.48
C VAL A 220 9.18 -3.93 -1.18
N ASN A 221 9.56 -2.84 -0.49
CA ASN A 221 8.61 -1.80 -0.09
C ASN A 221 9.16 -0.39 -0.36
N ARG A 222 8.26 0.56 -0.59
CA ARG A 222 8.57 1.98 -0.40
C ARG A 222 8.60 2.29 1.10
N ALA A 223 9.57 3.10 1.49
CA ALA A 223 9.74 3.67 2.81
C ALA A 223 9.59 5.21 2.71
N PRO A 224 9.30 5.91 3.82
CA PRO A 224 9.16 7.36 3.79
C PRO A 224 10.53 8.01 3.55
N ASP A 225 10.58 9.31 3.26
CA ASP A 225 11.85 10.05 3.27
C ASP A 225 12.39 10.08 4.72
N LEU A 226 13.53 9.43 4.94
CA LEU A 226 14.14 9.32 6.26
C LEU A 226 15.34 10.26 6.45
N ASN A 227 15.82 10.88 5.37
CA ASN A 227 17.05 11.67 5.38
C ASN A 227 16.79 13.16 5.06
N GLY A 228 15.57 13.50 4.63
CA GLY A 228 15.10 14.86 4.36
C GLY A 228 15.48 15.41 2.99
N ASP A 229 15.90 14.57 2.03
CA ASP A 229 16.27 15.00 0.69
C ASP A 229 15.08 15.12 -0.28
N GLY A 230 13.88 14.80 0.21
CA GLY A 230 12.62 14.84 -0.53
C GLY A 230 12.34 13.59 -1.35
N ILE A 231 13.15 12.54 -1.22
CA ILE A 231 12.99 11.27 -1.94
C ILE A 231 12.66 10.18 -0.92
N GLY A 232 11.55 9.49 -1.15
CA GLY A 232 11.15 8.36 -0.30
C GLY A 232 12.12 7.18 -0.44
N GLU A 233 12.46 6.56 0.68
CA GLU A 233 13.41 5.45 0.71
C GLU A 233 12.82 4.14 0.20
N TRP A 234 13.64 3.10 0.18
CA TRP A 234 13.20 1.73 -0.10
C TRP A 234 13.65 0.77 1.00
N SER A 235 12.86 -0.26 1.24
CA SER A 235 13.26 -1.39 2.08
C SER A 235 13.19 -2.73 1.36
N PHE A 236 14.10 -3.62 1.74
CA PHE A 236 14.04 -5.04 1.48
C PHE A 236 13.84 -5.76 2.82
N ASP A 237 12.68 -6.37 3.00
CA ASP A 237 12.28 -7.03 4.25
C ASP A 237 12.12 -8.52 4.02
N ASN A 238 13.24 -9.25 4.14
CA ASN A 238 13.24 -10.70 3.99
C ASN A 238 13.67 -11.44 5.25
N ALA A 239 13.67 -10.78 6.42
CA ALA A 239 14.09 -11.40 7.68
C ALA A 239 13.23 -12.61 8.09
N SER A 240 11.98 -12.64 7.63
CA SER A 240 10.99 -13.70 7.86
C SER A 240 10.44 -14.32 6.56
N SER A 241 11.08 -14.05 5.42
CA SER A 241 10.71 -14.70 4.15
C SER A 241 11.06 -16.18 4.18
N TYR A 242 10.35 -16.95 3.38
CA TYR A 242 10.64 -18.36 3.16
C TYR A 242 10.42 -18.80 1.73
N CYS A 243 11.02 -19.92 1.33
CA CYS A 243 10.75 -20.51 0.03
C CYS A 243 9.54 -21.46 0.14
N THR A 244 8.57 -21.33 -0.76
CA THR A 244 7.37 -22.16 -0.84
C THR A 244 7.35 -22.96 -2.14
N PHE A 245 6.88 -24.21 -2.11
CA PHE A 245 6.80 -25.02 -3.33
C PHE A 245 5.47 -24.74 -4.05
N PRO A 246 5.48 -24.33 -5.32
CA PRO A 246 4.26 -24.21 -6.08
C PRO A 246 3.66 -25.62 -6.29
N ASN A 247 2.47 -25.85 -5.74
CA ASN A 247 1.54 -26.98 -5.99
C ASN A 247 1.43 -28.14 -4.96
N ASP A 248 1.86 -28.00 -3.70
CA ASP A 248 1.44 -28.99 -2.70
C ASP A 248 0.14 -28.57 -2.02
N VAL A 249 -0.90 -29.40 -2.22
CA VAL A 249 -2.18 -29.42 -1.49
C VAL A 249 -1.98 -29.68 0.02
N ASP A 250 -0.73 -29.72 0.46
CA ASP A 250 -0.26 -30.05 1.78
C ASP A 250 0.68 -28.94 2.27
N TYR A 251 0.19 -27.69 2.20
CA TYR A 251 0.84 -26.46 2.70
C TYR A 251 1.41 -26.60 4.13
N LEU A 252 0.91 -27.57 4.90
CA LEU A 252 1.35 -27.88 6.25
C LEU A 252 2.44 -28.96 6.34
N ASN A 253 2.63 -29.79 5.30
CA ASN A 253 3.51 -30.96 5.33
C ASN A 253 4.76 -30.85 4.44
N THR A 254 4.75 -30.09 3.34
CA THR A 254 6.01 -29.71 2.68
C THR A 254 6.59 -28.50 3.38
N GLN A 255 7.48 -28.79 4.32
CA GLN A 255 8.18 -27.79 5.12
C GLN A 255 8.72 -26.67 4.22
N ALA A 256 8.35 -25.43 4.53
CA ALA A 256 9.24 -24.30 4.29
C ALA A 256 10.59 -24.67 4.93
N PHE A 257 11.58 -25.04 4.12
CA PHE A 257 12.91 -25.29 4.67
C PHE A 257 13.51 -23.95 5.12
N ASP A 258 14.45 -23.98 6.07
CA ASP A 258 15.14 -22.76 6.52
C ASP A 258 15.93 -22.12 5.39
N SER A 259 15.20 -21.30 4.67
CA SER A 259 15.64 -20.56 3.50
C SER A 259 16.59 -19.43 3.87
N CYS A 260 16.69 -19.03 5.14
CA CYS A 260 17.57 -17.93 5.53
C CYS A 260 19.05 -18.30 5.43
N THR A 261 19.38 -19.59 5.50
CA THR A 261 20.72 -20.09 5.22
C THR A 261 21.11 -19.88 3.74
N VAL A 262 20.14 -19.90 2.81
CA VAL A 262 20.40 -19.76 1.36
C VAL A 262 20.07 -18.37 0.79
N MET A 263 19.10 -17.66 1.37
CA MET A 263 18.65 -16.33 0.91
C MET A 263 19.41 -15.16 1.56
N GLU A 264 20.20 -15.45 2.60
CA GLU A 264 20.79 -14.42 3.48
C GLU A 264 19.71 -13.45 3.99
N CYS A 265 18.79 -13.95 4.80
CA CYS A 265 17.69 -13.15 5.35
C CYS A 265 18.21 -11.97 6.17
N SER A 266 17.83 -10.76 5.76
CA SER A 266 18.22 -9.49 6.35
C SER A 266 17.24 -8.39 5.97
N ASN A 267 16.92 -7.52 6.90
CA ASN A 267 16.28 -6.25 6.63
C ASN A 267 17.32 -5.26 6.12
N VAL A 268 17.05 -4.63 4.98
CA VAL A 268 17.96 -3.68 4.34
C VAL A 268 17.19 -2.44 3.93
N LEU A 269 17.73 -1.26 4.23
CA LEU A 269 17.25 0.01 3.68
C LEU A 269 18.18 0.48 2.56
N PHE A 270 17.58 1.07 1.55
CA PHE A 270 18.26 1.80 0.49
C PHE A 270 17.88 3.26 0.62
N LEU A 271 18.82 4.04 1.14
CA LEU A 271 18.69 5.46 1.41
C LEU A 271 19.13 6.24 0.17
N SER A 272 18.30 7.16 -0.26
CA SER A 272 18.57 8.09 -1.34
C SER A 272 19.69 9.05 -0.98
N GLU A 273 20.46 9.43 -2.00
CA GLU A 273 21.51 10.45 -1.88
C GLU A 273 21.44 11.32 -3.13
N LYS A 274 20.75 12.46 -3.02
CA LYS A 274 20.70 13.44 -4.08
C LYS A 274 22.07 14.09 -4.31
N ARG A 275 22.63 13.87 -5.50
CA ARG A 275 23.90 14.44 -5.97
C ARG A 275 23.68 15.24 -7.26
N HIS A 276 24.73 15.94 -7.71
CA HIS A 276 24.67 16.76 -8.92
C HIS A 276 24.44 15.94 -10.20
N ASP A 277 24.83 14.67 -10.19
CA ASP A 277 24.74 13.72 -11.31
C ASP A 277 23.51 12.79 -11.22
N GLY A 278 22.66 12.95 -10.20
CA GLY A 278 21.43 12.20 -10.03
C GLY A 278 21.20 11.69 -8.61
N VAL A 279 20.33 10.70 -8.47
CA VAL A 279 20.02 10.04 -7.20
C VAL A 279 20.85 8.77 -7.08
N HIS A 280 21.68 8.71 -6.04
CA HIS A 280 22.42 7.51 -5.67
C HIS A 280 21.72 6.81 -4.51
N TRP A 281 22.02 5.53 -4.31
CA TRP A 281 21.37 4.73 -3.27
C TRP A 281 22.41 4.08 -2.37
N ARG A 282 22.42 4.46 -1.10
CA ARG A 282 23.28 3.88 -0.07
C ARG A 282 22.54 2.78 0.67
N ARG A 283 23.16 1.61 0.73
CA ARG A 283 22.69 0.48 1.53
C ARG A 283 22.93 0.72 3.03
N MET A 284 21.92 0.48 3.84
CA MET A 284 22.01 0.39 5.30
C MET A 284 21.47 -0.98 5.73
N ASP A 285 22.35 -1.81 6.27
CA ASP A 285 21.99 -3.15 6.74
C ASP A 285 21.41 -3.08 8.16
N LEU A 286 20.20 -3.61 8.34
CA LEU A 286 19.52 -3.68 9.64
C LEU A 286 19.63 -5.09 10.26
N GLY A 287 20.20 -6.06 9.54
CA GLY A 287 20.26 -7.45 9.95
C GLY A 287 18.87 -8.07 10.14
N ARG A 288 18.74 -9.03 11.06
CA ARG A 288 17.46 -9.67 11.37
C ARG A 288 16.68 -8.97 12.49
N ALA A 289 17.13 -7.80 12.92
CA ALA A 289 16.47 -7.07 13.99
C ALA A 289 15.09 -6.56 13.52
N LEU A 290 14.13 -6.55 14.44
CA LEU A 290 12.88 -5.82 14.23
C LEU A 290 13.22 -4.32 14.14
N TYR A 291 12.68 -3.68 13.13
CA TYR A 291 12.78 -2.25 12.92
C TYR A 291 11.39 -1.67 12.72
N GLY A 292 11.32 -0.36 12.65
CA GLY A 292 10.07 0.33 12.40
C GLY A 292 10.26 1.82 12.22
N PHE A 293 9.15 2.53 12.27
CA PHE A 293 9.11 3.97 12.11
C PHE A 293 8.42 4.60 13.31
N LYS A 294 9.10 5.56 13.92
CA LYS A 294 8.48 6.57 14.77
C LYS A 294 7.91 7.65 13.86
N ILE A 295 6.60 7.82 13.90
CA ILE A 295 5.86 8.80 13.12
C ILE A 295 5.48 9.95 14.06
N GLU A 296 5.82 11.17 13.67
CA GLU A 296 5.49 12.39 14.39
C GLU A 296 5.10 13.50 13.40
N ALA A 297 4.53 14.60 13.88
CA ALA A 297 4.09 15.69 12.99
C ALA A 297 5.22 16.28 12.12
N GLY A 298 6.48 16.07 12.50
CA GLY A 298 7.66 16.50 11.75
C GLY A 298 8.22 15.47 10.77
N GLY A 299 7.60 14.30 10.62
CA GLY A 299 8.04 13.26 9.70
C GLY A 299 8.27 11.89 10.36
N PHE A 300 9.24 11.16 9.82
CA PHE A 300 9.53 9.79 10.19
C PHE A 300 10.95 9.66 10.74
N LYS A 301 11.12 8.83 11.77
CA LYS A 301 12.43 8.40 12.26
C LYS A 301 12.50 6.89 12.24
N LEU A 302 13.60 6.36 11.73
CA LEU A 302 13.88 4.93 11.81
C LEU A 302 14.14 4.54 13.27
N VAL A 303 13.58 3.42 13.69
CA VAL A 303 13.81 2.86 15.02
C VAL A 303 14.19 1.39 14.97
N ARG A 304 15.01 0.96 15.93
CA ARG A 304 15.22 -0.44 16.29
C ARG A 304 14.21 -0.81 17.38
N ILE A 305 13.63 -2.00 17.24
CA ILE A 305 12.68 -2.54 18.20
C ILE A 305 13.29 -3.82 18.78
N THR A 306 13.48 -3.85 20.10
CA THR A 306 14.10 -4.99 20.79
C THR A 306 13.18 -5.50 21.89
N PRO A 307 12.83 -6.80 21.95
CA PRO A 307 12.09 -7.38 23.07
C PRO A 307 12.77 -7.13 24.41
N LYS A 308 11.99 -6.74 25.43
CA LYS A 308 12.48 -6.59 26.80
C LYS A 308 12.90 -7.97 27.35
N PRO A 309 13.91 -8.03 28.23
CA PRO A 309 14.32 -9.29 28.86
C PRO A 309 13.12 -10.05 29.45
N GLY A 310 13.04 -11.36 29.16
CA GLY A 310 11.93 -12.23 29.58
C GLY A 310 10.70 -12.21 28.67
N ASN A 311 10.71 -11.45 27.57
CA ASN A 311 9.78 -11.61 26.45
C ASN A 311 10.59 -12.20 25.29
N ASP A 312 10.52 -13.51 25.15
CA ASP A 312 11.38 -14.25 24.22
C ASP A 312 11.01 -13.90 22.77
N SER A 313 12.02 -13.69 21.94
CA SER A 313 11.89 -13.38 20.50
C SER A 313 11.27 -14.52 19.68
N GLU A 314 11.08 -15.71 20.29
CA GLU A 314 10.50 -16.90 19.67
C GLU A 314 8.98 -17.01 19.87
N SER A 315 8.37 -16.13 20.67
CA SER A 315 6.91 -15.99 20.65
C SER A 315 6.47 -15.30 19.36
N ASP A 316 5.28 -15.62 18.85
CA ASP A 316 4.70 -14.96 17.67
C ASP A 316 4.48 -13.44 17.89
N GLU A 317 4.54 -12.98 19.15
CA GLU A 317 4.20 -11.62 19.57
C GLU A 317 5.19 -11.05 20.62
N PRO A 318 6.49 -10.99 20.33
CA PRO A 318 7.51 -10.72 21.36
C PRO A 318 7.40 -9.30 21.95
N CYS A 319 6.75 -8.38 21.24
CA CYS A 319 6.50 -7.02 21.68
C CYS A 319 5.10 -6.78 22.29
N GLY A 320 4.16 -7.71 22.11
CA GLY A 320 2.73 -7.55 22.42
C GLY A 320 2.09 -6.32 21.76
N SER A 321 0.83 -6.03 22.10
CA SER A 321 0.11 -4.87 21.54
C SER A 321 0.85 -3.56 21.81
N TYR A 322 0.90 -2.70 20.79
CA TYR A 322 1.51 -1.37 20.87
C TYR A 322 2.97 -1.36 21.31
N LEU A 323 3.69 -2.47 21.09
CA LEU A 323 5.10 -2.62 21.45
C LEU A 323 5.40 -2.48 22.95
N LYS A 324 4.40 -2.71 23.82
CA LYS A 324 4.53 -2.54 25.28
C LYS A 324 5.68 -3.33 25.91
N ASN A 325 6.02 -4.47 25.30
CA ASN A 325 7.08 -5.37 25.76
C ASN A 325 8.41 -5.17 25.02
N CYS A 326 8.55 -4.10 24.26
CA CYS A 326 9.78 -3.78 23.53
C CYS A 326 10.42 -2.47 23.99
N VAL A 327 11.73 -2.37 23.78
CA VAL A 327 12.52 -1.15 23.82
C VAL A 327 12.59 -0.61 22.41
N VAL A 328 12.31 0.69 22.25
CA VAL A 328 12.36 1.39 20.96
C VAL A 328 13.50 2.39 21.00
N GLU A 329 14.48 2.21 20.11
CA GLU A 329 15.69 3.03 20.04
C GLU A 329 15.76 3.72 18.68
N ASP A 330 16.06 5.02 18.66
CA ASP A 330 16.24 5.75 17.40
C ASP A 330 17.50 5.23 16.70
N LEU A 331 17.35 4.87 15.42
CA LEU A 331 18.47 4.54 14.56
C LEU A 331 18.87 5.80 13.79
N PRO A 332 20.05 6.37 14.08
CA PRO A 332 20.46 7.60 13.43
C PRO A 332 20.71 7.34 11.93
N ILE A 333 20.04 8.13 11.10
CA ILE A 333 20.32 8.21 9.67
C ILE A 333 21.14 9.47 9.49
N THR A 334 22.41 9.30 9.12
CA THR A 334 23.26 10.44 8.77
C THR A 334 22.77 10.98 7.43
N PRO A 335 22.32 12.25 7.36
CA PRO A 335 22.02 12.88 6.08
C PRO A 335 23.28 12.87 5.22
N TYR A 336 23.13 12.72 3.91
CA TYR A 336 24.26 12.93 3.03
C TYR A 336 24.70 14.39 3.12
N SER A 337 25.81 14.66 3.80
CA SER A 337 26.46 15.95 3.71
C SER A 337 27.21 15.98 2.39
N ALA A 338 26.67 16.70 1.41
CA ALA A 338 27.44 17.13 0.26
C ALA A 338 28.52 18.11 0.76
N THR A 339 29.57 17.61 1.40
CA THR A 339 30.77 18.41 1.58
C THR A 339 31.38 18.61 0.20
N ASN A 340 31.22 19.86 -0.27
CA ASN A 340 31.77 20.51 -1.46
C ASN A 340 32.82 19.76 -2.29
#